data_AF-A0A7V8XCW5-F1
#
_entry.id   AF-A0A7V8XCW5-F1
#
_cell.length_a   1.000
_cell.length_b   1.000
_cell.length_c   1.000
_cell.angle_alpha   90.00
_cell.angle_beta   90.00
_cell.angle_gamma   90.00
#
_symmetry.space_group_name_H-M   'P 1'
#
loop_
_entity.id
_entity.type
_entity.pdbx_description
1 polymer ?
#
loop_
_entity_poly.entity_id
_entity_poly.type
_entity_poly.pdbx_seq_one_letter_code
_entity_poly.pdbx_strand_id
1 'polypeptide(L)' 'MAAVRTTIMVVAGCVMSLTACSSGTRDDSRPDTLTVRQRDSAIGASRLPGASGVNAANRLADSAAARRAREAAAAQEQ' A
#
# COMPACT_ATOMS: atom_id res chain seq x y z
N MET A 1 7.11 26.10 37.45
CA MET A 1 6.17 26.16 36.30
C MET A 1 6.82 25.84 34.95
N ALA A 2 8.10 26.14 34.72
CA ALA A 2 8.78 25.81 33.45
C ALA A 2 8.86 24.31 33.17
N ALA A 3 9.23 23.48 34.17
CA ALA A 3 9.38 22.03 34.01
C ALA A 3 8.09 21.31 33.60
N VAL A 4 6.95 21.68 34.19
CA VAL A 4 5.64 21.11 33.84
C VAL A 4 5.26 21.43 32.39
N ARG A 5 5.63 22.63 31.90
CA ARG A 5 5.33 23.05 30.54
C ARG A 5 6.14 22.29 29.50
N THR A 6 7.42 22.00 29.79
CA THR A 6 8.27 21.15 28.94
C THR A 6 7.78 19.71 28.90
N THR A 7 7.39 19.13 30.04
CA THR A 7 6.87 17.76 30.09
C THR A 7 5.57 17.61 29.28
N ILE A 8 4.67 18.59 29.37
CA ILE A 8 3.41 18.60 28.57
C ILE A 8 3.71 18.66 27.07
N MET A 9 4.68 19.46 26.64
CA MET A 9 5.05 19.56 25.21
C MET A 9 5.67 18.26 24.68
N VAL A 10 6.50 17.58 25.47
CA VAL A 10 7.09 16.29 25.09
C VAL A 10 6.01 15.22 24.96
N VAL A 11 5.09 15.12 25.93
CA VAL A 11 3.99 14.17 25.89
C VAL A 11 3.04 14.45 24.72
N ALA A 12 2.70 15.72 24.48
CA ALA A 12 1.86 16.11 23.35
C ALA A 12 2.52 15.78 22.00
N GLY A 13 3.83 16.00 21.86
CA GLY A 13 4.58 15.62 20.66
C GLY A 13 4.58 14.11 20.41
N CYS A 14 4.76 13.31 21.46
CA CYS A 14 4.72 11.85 21.35
C CYS A 14 3.33 11.34 20.92
N VAL A 15 2.25 11.86 21.51
CA VAL A 15 0.88 11.46 21.16
C VAL A 15 0.52 11.87 19.72
N MET A 16 0.96 13.05 19.28
CA MET A 16 0.70 13.56 17.93
C MET A 16 1.48 12.79 16.85
N SER A 17 2.65 12.25 17.20
CA SER A 17 3.42 11.36 16.32
C SER A 17 2.72 10.02 16.09
N LEU A 18 1.94 9.53 17.08
CA LEU A 18 1.17 8.30 16.97
C LEU A 18 -0.07 8.45 16.09
N THR A 19 -0.71 9.63 16.07
CA THR A 19 -1.90 9.89 15.24
C THR A 19 -1.56 10.31 13.80
N ALA A 20 -0.36 10.86 13.55
CA ALA A 20 0.08 11.19 12.19
C ALA A 20 0.24 9.97 11.27
N CYS A 21 0.37 8.76 11.82
CA CYS A 21 0.39 7.50 11.06
C CYS A 21 -0.99 6.96 10.65
N SER A 22 -2.12 7.57 11.08
CA SER A 22 -3.47 7.03 10.80
C SER A 22 -4.32 7.88 9.85
N SER A 23 -3.70 8.65 8.95
CA SER A 23 -4.44 9.47 7.97
C SER A 23 -5.06 8.68 6.80
N GLY A 24 -5.63 7.50 7.04
CA GLY A 24 -6.34 6.72 6.01
C GLY A 24 -7.79 7.17 5.86
N THR A 25 -8.08 7.96 4.82
CA THR A 25 -9.44 8.24 4.34
C THR A 25 -10.18 6.93 4.10
N ARG A 26 -11.20 6.67 4.91
CA ARG A 26 -12.10 5.52 4.82
C ARG A 26 -13.20 5.86 3.80
N ASP A 27 -13.08 5.33 2.59
CA ASP A 27 -14.13 5.37 1.57
C ASP A 27 -15.01 4.12 1.76
N ASP A 28 -16.12 4.27 2.46
CA ASP A 28 -16.95 3.18 3.00
C ASP A 28 -18.24 2.97 2.18
N SER A 29 -18.15 2.98 0.85
CA SER A 29 -19.36 2.86 0.00
C SER A 29 -19.11 2.33 -1.43
N ARG A 30 -18.21 1.35 -1.64
CA ARG A 30 -18.04 0.75 -2.97
C ARG A 30 -18.77 -0.60 -3.11
N PRO A 31 -19.72 -0.75 -4.05
CA PRO A 31 -20.42 -2.02 -4.28
C PRO A 31 -19.47 -3.13 -4.73
N ASP A 32 -19.68 -4.34 -4.21
CA ASP A 32 -18.88 -5.55 -4.46
C ASP A 32 -19.13 -6.15 -5.86
N THR A 33 -18.77 -5.37 -6.89
CA THR A 33 -18.87 -5.74 -8.31
C THR A 33 -17.49 -5.81 -8.97
N LEU A 34 -16.41 -5.81 -8.17
CA LEU A 34 -15.05 -5.81 -8.70
C LEU A 34 -14.68 -7.21 -9.19
N THR A 35 -14.15 -7.27 -10.42
CA THR A 35 -13.49 -8.49 -10.92
C THR A 35 -12.31 -8.87 -10.03
N VAL A 36 -11.91 -10.15 -10.02
CA VAL A 36 -10.83 -10.67 -9.15
C VAL A 36 -9.56 -9.81 -9.22
N ARG A 37 -9.18 -9.35 -10.42
CA ARG A 37 -8.01 -8.47 -10.61
C ARG A 37 -8.20 -7.06 -10.04
N GLN A 38 -9.41 -6.52 -10.15
CA GLN A 38 -9.72 -5.20 -9.59
C GLN A 38 -9.75 -5.25 -8.05
N ARG A 39 -10.20 -6.36 -7.47
CA ARG A 39 -10.14 -6.59 -6.02
C ARG A 39 -8.70 -6.69 -5.52
N ASP A 40 -7.84 -7.44 -6.20
CA ASP A 40 -6.41 -7.51 -5.85
C ASP A 40 -5.73 -6.14 -5.98
N SER A 41 -6.11 -5.36 -6.98
CA SER A 41 -5.61 -3.98 -7.15
C SER A 41 -6.09 -3.05 -6.01
N ALA A 42 -7.32 -3.23 -5.52
CA ALA A 42 -7.87 -2.46 -4.41
C ALA A 42 -7.24 -2.85 -3.05
N ILE A 43 -7.02 -4.15 -2.80
CA ILE A 43 -6.28 -4.63 -1.63
C ILE A 43 -4.85 -4.10 -1.67
N GLY A 44 -4.22 -4.17 -2.84
CA GLY A 44 -2.91 -3.58 -3.06
C GLY A 44 -2.87 -2.08 -2.79
N ALA A 45 -3.81 -1.31 -3.32
CA ALA A 45 -3.87 0.14 -3.13
C ALA A 45 -4.30 0.56 -1.71
N SER A 46 -4.79 -0.37 -0.89
CA SER A 46 -5.24 -0.07 0.47
C SER A 46 -4.06 0.20 1.41
N ARG A 47 -4.29 1.01 2.45
CA ARG A 47 -3.32 1.28 3.52
C ARG A 47 -3.32 0.18 4.59
N LEU A 48 -3.71 -1.04 4.22
CA LEU A 48 -3.65 -2.20 5.11
C LEU A 48 -2.18 -2.50 5.43
N PRO A 49 -1.84 -2.78 6.71
CA PRO A 49 -0.50 -3.22 7.08
C PRO A 49 -0.10 -4.45 6.24
N GLY A 50 1.04 -4.36 5.55
CA GLY A 50 1.55 -5.45 4.69
C GLY A 50 1.07 -5.43 3.21
N ALA A 51 0.13 -4.56 2.83
CA ALA A 51 -0.34 -4.46 1.44
C ALA A 51 0.75 -4.04 0.43
N SER A 52 1.74 -3.27 0.88
CA SER A 52 2.90 -2.90 0.07
C SER A 52 3.74 -4.10 -0.37
N GLY A 53 3.86 -5.13 0.49
CA GLY A 53 4.56 -6.37 0.20
C GLY A 53 3.83 -7.20 -0.86
N VAL A 54 2.51 -7.34 -0.73
CA VAL A 54 1.67 -8.04 -1.72
C VAL A 54 1.73 -7.36 -3.08
N ASN A 55 1.63 -6.03 -3.11
CA ASN A 55 1.81 -5.25 -4.34
C ASN A 55 3.17 -5.42 -4.99
N ALA A 56 4.24 -5.44 -4.19
CA ALA A 56 5.59 -5.63 -4.70
C ALA A 56 5.73 -7.03 -5.33
N ALA A 57 5.21 -8.07 -4.66
CA ALA A 57 5.19 -9.43 -5.21
C ALA A 57 4.41 -9.53 -6.52
N ASN A 58 3.22 -8.91 -6.58
CA ASN A 58 2.39 -8.92 -7.79
C ASN A 58 3.07 -8.19 -8.96
N ARG A 59 3.71 -7.04 -8.70
CA ARG A 59 4.49 -6.31 -9.71
C ARG A 59 5.69 -7.12 -10.22
N LEU A 60 6.37 -7.86 -9.36
CA LEU A 60 7.47 -8.74 -9.77
C LEU A 60 6.97 -9.89 -10.65
N ALA A 61 5.84 -10.50 -10.29
CA ALA A 61 5.21 -11.55 -11.09
C ALA A 61 4.82 -11.05 -12.48
N ASP A 62 4.17 -9.88 -12.57
CA ASP A 62 3.81 -9.25 -13.84
C ASP A 62 5.04 -8.91 -14.68
N SER A 63 6.11 -8.41 -14.05
CA SER A 63 7.37 -8.10 -14.74
C SER A 63 8.02 -9.34 -15.33
N ALA A 64 8.03 -10.45 -14.58
CA ALA A 64 8.55 -11.73 -15.06
C ALA A 64 7.69 -12.30 -16.20
N ALA A 65 6.36 -12.21 -16.10
CA ALA A 65 5.45 -12.63 -17.15
C ALA A 65 5.66 -11.82 -18.45
N ALA A 66 5.79 -10.49 -18.34
CA ALA A 66 6.08 -9.62 -19.48
C ALA A 66 7.44 -9.94 -20.12
N ARG A 67 8.45 -10.27 -19.31
CA ARG A 67 9.76 -10.69 -19.81
C ARG A 67 9.66 -11.98 -20.64
N ARG A 68 8.99 -13.01 -20.09
CA ARG A 68 8.78 -14.28 -20.80
C ARG A 68 7.99 -14.11 -22.09
N ALA A 69 6.98 -13.24 -22.10
CA ALA A 69 6.22 -12.95 -23.30
C ALA A 69 7.09 -12.35 -24.41
N ARG A 70 8.03 -11.46 -24.07
CA ARG A 70 9.00 -10.90 -25.03
C ARG A 70 9.96 -11.97 -25.57
N GLU A 71 10.45 -12.84 -24.69
CA GLU A 71 11.34 -13.96 -25.08
C GLU A 71 10.60 -14.96 -25.99
N ALA A 72 9.34 -15.28 -25.68
CA ALA A 72 8.51 -16.13 -26.51
C ALA A 72 8.21 -15.51 -27.88
N ALA A 73 7.90 -14.20 -27.92
CA ALA A 73 7.68 -13.49 -29.18
C ALA A 73 8.95 -13.52 -30.07
N ALA A 74 10.12 -13.24 -29.50
CA ALA A 74 11.39 -13.29 -30.23
C ALA A 74 11.75 -14.71 -30.72
N ALA A 75 11.28 -15.75 -30.03
CA ALA A 75 11.46 -17.15 -30.45
C ALA A 75 10.49 -17.58 -31.56
N GLN A 76 9.36 -16.90 -31.74
CA GLN A 76 8.41 -17.16 -32.84
C GLN A 76 8.82 -16.50 -34.16
N GLU A 77 9.74 -15.55 -34.12
CA GLU A 77 10.27 -14.86 -35.30
C GLU A 77 11.47 -15.59 -35.96
N GLN A 78 11.86 -16.76 -35.43
CA GLN A 78 12.90 -17.65 -35.95
C GLN A 78 12.28 -18.89 -36.61
#